data_AF-A0A0D8XXC5-F1
#
_entry.id   AF-A0A0D8XXC5-F1
#
_cell.length_a   1.000
_cell.length_b   1.000
_cell.length_c   1.000
_cell.angle_alpha   90.00
_cell.angle_beta   90.00
_cell.angle_gamma   90.00
#
_symmetry.space_group_name_H-M   'P 1'
#
loop_
_entity.id
_entity.type
_entity.pdbx_description
1 polymer ?
#
loop_
_entity_poly.entity_id
_entity_poly.type
_entity_poly.pdbx_seq_one_letter_code
_entity_poly.pdbx_strand_id
1 'polypeptide(L)'
;MRDSSSSSLLIDNNTMVKTEPIRCRRCSNAESLPSSLPISLRKISSINRSVASIDQGSRGESLLELEAIATIQELSFGVQSICVSEILPRTCDLIFVNVTTLEGQSFCLELTHKGWRIASLRCDCMMGDFTRLELFTKYYDSLHSLMHSISAEYRSLYNEKLAAGQLTFEFDRNKIVQSPDNFWVDVGHTLLG
;
A
#
# COMPACT_ATOMS: atom_id res chain seq x y z
N MET A 1 -34.01 58.78 7.71
CA MET A 1 -33.25 59.42 6.62
C MET A 1 -31.99 58.57 6.44
N ARG A 2 -31.91 57.77 5.36
CA ARG A 2 -31.05 58.01 4.16
C ARG A 2 -29.55 57.93 4.53
N ASP A 3 -28.63 57.21 3.90
CA ASP A 3 -28.52 56.39 2.68
C ASP A 3 -27.23 55.52 2.88
N SER A 4 -27.20 54.25 2.46
CA SER A 4 -26.47 53.70 1.29
C SER A 4 -24.99 54.06 1.09
N SER A 5 -24.19 52.99 0.94
CA SER A 5 -23.08 52.79 -0.02
C SER A 5 -21.63 53.17 0.32
N SER A 6 -20.80 52.14 0.17
CA SER A 6 -19.48 52.07 -0.49
C SER A 6 -18.35 52.98 -0.02
N SER A 7 -17.26 52.35 0.43
CA SER A 7 -15.91 52.92 0.34
C SER A 7 -14.98 51.86 -0.24
N SER A 8 -14.75 51.94 -1.55
CA SER A 8 -13.55 51.42 -2.21
C SER A 8 -12.39 52.35 -1.86
N LEU A 9 -11.29 51.80 -1.34
CA LEU A 9 -10.01 52.48 -1.32
C LEU A 9 -8.95 51.60 -1.98
N LEU A 10 -8.49 52.13 -3.11
CA LEU A 10 -7.37 51.72 -3.93
C LEU A 10 -6.08 51.75 -3.11
N ILE A 11 -5.23 50.75 -3.32
CA ILE A 11 -3.77 50.94 -3.28
C ILE A 11 -3.23 50.30 -4.55
N ASP A 12 -2.96 51.14 -5.54
CA ASP A 12 -2.06 50.85 -6.64
C ASP A 12 -0.63 50.79 -6.11
N ASN A 13 0.05 49.67 -6.33
CA ASN A 13 1.51 49.62 -6.34
C ASN A 13 1.95 48.78 -7.53
N ASN A 14 2.11 49.48 -8.64
CA ASN A 14 2.72 49.04 -9.87
C ASN A 14 4.22 48.74 -9.62
N THR A 15 4.65 47.49 -9.71
CA THR A 15 5.97 47.08 -10.26
C THR A 15 5.94 45.57 -10.49
N MET A 16 5.63 45.16 -11.73
CA MET A 16 5.96 43.81 -12.19
C MET A 16 7.48 43.70 -12.30
N VAL A 17 8.13 43.17 -11.25
CA VAL A 17 9.50 42.67 -11.40
C VAL A 17 9.41 41.41 -12.26
N LYS A 18 9.90 41.54 -13.49
CA LYS A 18 10.01 40.45 -14.45
C LYS A 18 11.07 39.47 -13.91
N THR A 19 10.64 38.44 -13.20
CA THR A 19 11.56 37.42 -12.69
C THR A 19 12.01 36.55 -13.86
N GLU A 20 13.27 36.69 -14.24
CA GLU A 20 13.97 35.86 -15.22
C GLU A 20 13.89 34.37 -14.82
N PRO A 21 13.79 33.43 -15.78
CA PRO A 21 13.80 32.01 -15.47
C PRO A 21 15.14 31.60 -14.85
N ILE A 22 15.06 30.82 -13.77
CA ILE A 22 16.21 30.27 -13.05
C ILE A 22 17.09 29.48 -14.03
N ARG A 23 18.30 30.00 -14.27
CA ARG A 23 19.31 29.39 -15.13
C ARG A 23 19.87 28.12 -14.49
N CYS A 24 19.61 26.96 -15.09
CA CYS A 24 20.26 25.70 -14.73
C CYS A 24 21.77 25.81 -14.97
N ARG A 25 22.58 25.57 -13.94
CA ARG A 25 24.05 25.74 -13.95
C ARG A 25 24.83 24.54 -14.51
N ARG A 26 24.19 23.62 -15.25
CA ARG A 26 24.89 22.41 -15.77
C ARG A 26 24.88 22.22 -17.29
N CYS A 27 24.62 23.27 -18.07
CA CYS A 27 24.78 23.19 -19.53
C CYS A 27 25.72 24.29 -20.00
N SER A 28 27.02 24.00 -19.99
CA SER A 28 28.01 24.80 -20.72
C SER A 28 28.66 23.96 -21.80
N ASN A 29 28.66 24.54 -23.00
CA ASN A 29 29.39 24.21 -24.23
C ASN A 29 28.64 23.24 -25.15
N ALA A 30 27.87 23.77 -26.11
CA ALA A 30 28.26 24.38 -27.39
C ALA A 30 28.28 23.32 -28.50
N GLU A 31 27.36 23.42 -29.46
CA GLU A 31 27.68 23.70 -30.86
C GLU A 31 26.41 23.74 -31.73
N SER A 32 26.51 24.60 -32.73
CA SER A 32 25.52 25.02 -33.73
C SER A 32 24.75 23.90 -34.43
N LEU A 33 23.44 24.09 -34.62
CA LEU A 33 22.65 23.37 -35.63
C LEU A 33 23.19 23.64 -37.03
N PRO A 34 23.23 22.60 -37.89
CA PRO A 34 22.79 22.74 -39.26
C PRO A 34 21.57 21.88 -39.54
N SER A 35 20.63 22.52 -40.25
CA SER A 35 19.65 22.00 -41.20
C SER A 35 19.56 20.48 -41.42
N SER A 36 18.35 19.96 -41.16
CA SER A 36 17.63 18.95 -41.95
C SER A 36 18.36 17.68 -42.38
N LEU A 37 18.21 16.60 -41.58
CA LEU A 37 18.17 15.22 -42.08
C LEU A 37 17.16 14.40 -41.25
N PRO A 38 16.36 13.51 -41.88
CA PRO A 38 15.40 12.68 -41.15
C PRO A 38 16.13 11.64 -40.29
N ILE A 39 15.84 11.65 -38.98
CA ILE A 39 16.38 10.68 -38.02
C ILE A 39 15.90 9.28 -38.44
N SER A 40 16.84 8.42 -38.83
CA SER A 40 16.54 7.03 -39.19
C SER A 40 16.02 6.26 -37.97
N LEU A 41 14.90 5.54 -38.14
CA LEU A 41 14.22 4.71 -37.11
C LEU A 41 15.14 3.74 -36.37
N ARG A 42 16.31 3.42 -36.90
CA ARG A 42 17.31 2.56 -36.24
C ARG A 42 18.02 3.22 -35.07
N LYS A 43 18.00 4.56 -34.97
CA LYS A 43 18.61 5.30 -33.84
C LYS A 43 17.63 5.55 -32.69
N ILE A 44 16.32 5.42 -32.95
CA ILE A 44 15.26 5.54 -31.93
C ILE A 44 15.28 4.33 -30.99
N SER A 45 15.63 3.15 -31.49
CA SER A 45 15.75 1.93 -30.66
C SER A 45 16.91 1.95 -29.67
N SER A 46 17.94 2.79 -29.90
CA SER A 46 19.10 2.91 -29.01
C SER A 46 18.85 3.91 -27.88
N ILE A 47 18.09 4.99 -28.14
CA ILE A 47 17.74 6.00 -27.14
C ILE A 47 16.62 5.50 -26.20
N ASN A 48 15.69 4.67 -26.70
CA ASN A 48 14.70 4.02 -25.83
C ASN A 48 15.31 3.05 -24.82
N ARG A 49 16.55 2.57 -25.04
CA ARG A 49 17.20 1.63 -24.13
C ARG A 49 17.90 2.31 -22.94
N SER A 50 18.19 3.61 -23.04
CA SER A 50 18.83 4.38 -21.95
C SER A 50 17.87 5.18 -21.08
N VAL A 51 16.57 5.23 -21.43
CA VAL A 51 15.49 5.76 -20.58
C VAL A 51 14.74 4.66 -19.84
N ALA A 52 15.08 3.40 -20.09
CA ALA A 52 14.52 2.22 -19.42
C ALA A 52 15.37 1.78 -18.21
N SER A 53 16.17 2.66 -17.64
CA SER A 53 16.95 2.36 -16.44
C SER A 53 17.03 3.61 -15.56
N ILE A 54 16.44 3.48 -14.36
CA ILE A 54 16.28 4.49 -13.31
C ILE A 54 15.06 5.41 -13.52
N ASP A 55 13.90 4.78 -13.74
CA ASP A 55 12.77 5.10 -12.87
C ASP A 55 12.19 3.76 -12.43
N GLN A 56 12.67 3.25 -11.29
CA GLN A 56 12.02 2.14 -10.58
C GLN A 56 10.71 2.65 -9.95
N GLY A 57 9.84 3.20 -10.77
CA GLY A 57 8.39 3.24 -10.57
C GLY A 57 7.75 1.92 -11.01
N SER A 58 8.47 0.80 -10.87
CA SER A 58 7.81 -0.48 -10.76
C SER A 58 6.97 -0.39 -9.52
N ARG A 59 5.66 -0.26 -9.72
CA ARG A 59 4.59 -0.45 -8.76
C ARG A 59 4.62 -1.91 -8.28
N GLY A 60 5.75 -2.33 -7.75
CA GLY A 60 5.98 -3.64 -7.17
C GLY A 60 5.35 -3.62 -5.80
N GLU A 61 4.35 -4.49 -5.62
CA GLU A 61 3.77 -4.73 -4.31
C GLU A 61 4.90 -5.07 -3.34
N SER A 62 4.99 -4.33 -2.23
CA SER A 62 5.96 -4.63 -1.18
C SER A 62 5.65 -5.99 -0.56
N LEU A 63 6.65 -6.62 0.07
CA LEU A 63 6.46 -7.92 0.73
C LEU A 63 5.30 -7.89 1.74
N LEU A 64 5.16 -6.78 2.49
CA LEU A 64 4.06 -6.61 3.43
C LEU A 64 2.71 -6.45 2.72
N GLU A 65 2.67 -5.82 1.54
CA GLU A 65 1.42 -5.72 0.77
C GLU A 65 0.97 -7.08 0.27
N LEU A 66 1.90 -7.89 -0.23
CA LEU A 66 1.60 -9.25 -0.66
C LEU A 66 1.15 -10.11 0.51
N GLU A 67 1.83 -10.01 1.67
CA GLU A 67 1.43 -10.69 2.91
C GLU A 67 0.02 -10.26 3.34
N ALA A 68 -0.26 -8.97 3.39
CA ALA A 68 -1.58 -8.45 3.75
C ALA A 68 -2.66 -9.01 2.83
N ILE A 69 -2.44 -8.98 1.50
CA ILE A 69 -3.41 -9.48 0.52
C ILE A 69 -3.67 -10.98 0.71
N ALA A 70 -2.60 -11.78 0.80
CA ALA A 70 -2.71 -13.23 0.97
C ALA A 70 -3.48 -13.60 2.24
N THR A 71 -3.11 -12.98 3.36
CA THR A 71 -3.73 -13.20 4.66
C THR A 71 -5.19 -12.73 4.71
N ILE A 72 -5.53 -11.59 4.08
CA ILE A 72 -6.91 -11.10 3.99
C ILE A 72 -7.80 -12.10 3.26
N GLN A 73 -7.32 -12.63 2.14
CA GLN A 73 -8.05 -13.62 1.36
C GLN A 73 -8.24 -14.91 2.16
N GLU A 74 -7.18 -15.38 2.81
CA GLU A 74 -7.19 -16.60 3.60
C GLU A 74 -8.14 -16.53 4.80
N LEU A 75 -8.14 -15.43 5.56
CA LEU A 75 -8.96 -15.31 6.77
C LEU A 75 -10.38 -14.79 6.52
N SER A 76 -10.73 -14.41 5.29
CA SER A 76 -12.03 -13.84 4.93
C SER A 76 -13.23 -14.68 5.40
N PHE A 77 -13.08 -16.00 5.50
CA PHE A 77 -14.15 -16.88 5.97
C PHE A 77 -14.46 -16.75 7.47
N GLY A 78 -13.50 -16.27 8.27
CA GLY A 78 -13.52 -16.33 9.73
C GLY A 78 -13.86 -15.01 10.41
N VAL A 79 -14.36 -14.04 9.65
CA VAL A 79 -14.59 -12.66 10.09
C VAL A 79 -15.84 -12.12 9.39
N GLN A 80 -16.47 -11.09 9.96
CA GLN A 80 -17.55 -10.37 9.26
C GLN A 80 -16.99 -9.49 8.14
N SER A 81 -15.85 -8.85 8.40
CA SER A 81 -15.16 -8.04 7.40
C SER A 81 -13.66 -7.96 7.71
N ILE A 82 -12.85 -7.86 6.64
CA ILE A 82 -11.42 -7.61 6.74
C ILE A 82 -10.96 -6.86 5.49
N CYS A 83 -10.20 -5.78 5.68
CA CYS A 83 -9.70 -4.95 4.59
C CYS A 83 -8.48 -4.13 5.01
N VAL A 84 -7.65 -3.74 4.05
CA VAL A 84 -6.60 -2.72 4.28
C VAL A 84 -7.29 -1.38 4.54
N SER A 85 -6.80 -0.62 5.53
CA SER A 85 -7.31 0.73 5.81
C SER A 85 -7.02 1.67 4.64
N GLU A 86 -8.02 2.45 4.23
CA GLU A 86 -7.88 3.44 3.16
C GLU A 86 -7.39 4.81 3.67
N ILE A 87 -7.49 5.06 4.98
CA ILE A 87 -7.19 6.38 5.56
C ILE A 87 -5.90 6.41 6.37
N LEU A 88 -5.43 5.26 6.84
CA LEU A 88 -4.19 5.16 7.62
C LEU A 88 -2.97 4.96 6.70
N PRO A 89 -1.76 5.30 7.17
CA PRO A 89 -0.54 5.19 6.37
C PRO A 89 -0.32 3.78 5.80
N ARG A 90 -0.03 3.72 4.51
CA ARG A 90 0.36 2.49 3.81
C ARG A 90 1.72 2.72 3.16
N THR A 91 2.70 1.96 3.62
CA THR A 91 4.10 2.04 3.19
C THR A 91 4.66 0.64 2.99
N CYS A 92 5.88 0.51 2.45
CA CYS A 92 6.54 -0.78 2.29
C CYS A 92 6.89 -1.48 3.62
N ASP A 93 6.89 -0.75 4.74
CA ASP A 93 7.31 -1.26 6.06
C ASP A 93 6.19 -1.26 7.11
N LEU A 94 5.02 -0.70 6.76
CA LEU A 94 3.87 -0.57 7.64
C LEU A 94 2.57 -0.52 6.84
N ILE A 95 1.64 -1.40 7.20
CA ILE A 95 0.29 -1.45 6.63
C ILE A 95 -0.71 -1.58 7.77
N PHE A 96 -1.82 -0.84 7.69
CA PHE A 96 -2.93 -1.01 8.61
C PHE A 96 -4.05 -1.83 7.97
N VAL A 97 -4.59 -2.78 8.73
CA VAL A 97 -5.67 -3.68 8.33
C VAL A 97 -6.79 -3.58 9.36
N ASN A 98 -8.01 -3.34 8.91
CA ASN A 98 -9.19 -3.38 9.74
C ASN A 98 -9.80 -4.78 9.69
N VAL A 99 -10.24 -5.26 10.84
CA VAL A 99 -10.99 -6.51 10.96
C VAL A 99 -12.21 -6.30 11.86
N THR A 100 -13.34 -6.86 11.45
CA THR A 100 -14.51 -7.04 12.32
C THR A 100 -14.73 -8.53 12.49
N THR A 101 -14.56 -9.00 13.72
CA THR A 101 -14.72 -10.40 14.11
C THR A 101 -16.17 -10.87 13.95
N LEU A 102 -16.39 -12.20 13.96
CA LEU A 102 -17.74 -12.78 13.91
C LEU A 102 -18.62 -12.35 15.09
N GLU A 103 -18.01 -12.02 16.22
CA GLU A 103 -18.64 -11.46 17.42
C GLU A 103 -18.99 -9.97 17.31
N GLY A 104 -18.66 -9.32 16.19
CA GLY A 104 -18.93 -7.90 15.95
C GLY A 104 -17.93 -6.94 16.60
N GLN A 105 -16.81 -7.44 17.13
CA GLN A 105 -15.74 -6.60 17.66
C GLN A 105 -14.83 -6.14 16.52
N SER A 106 -14.57 -4.84 16.47
CA SER A 106 -13.70 -4.21 15.47
C SER A 106 -12.31 -3.96 16.01
N PHE A 107 -11.30 -4.17 15.17
CA PHE A 107 -9.90 -3.89 15.47
C PHE A 107 -9.24 -3.22 14.28
N CYS A 108 -8.34 -2.29 14.56
CA CYS A 108 -7.33 -1.87 13.60
C CYS A 108 -6.01 -2.55 13.99
N LEU A 109 -5.43 -3.24 13.03
CA LEU A 109 -4.20 -4.01 13.17
C LEU A 109 -3.10 -3.30 12.38
N GLU A 110 -1.88 -3.34 12.90
CA GLU A 110 -0.70 -3.01 12.10
C GLU A 110 0.04 -4.29 11.70
N LEU A 111 0.52 -4.29 10.46
CA LEU A 111 1.46 -5.26 9.91
C LEU A 111 2.78 -4.54 9.66
N THR A 112 3.86 -5.09 10.21
CA THR A 112 5.24 -4.63 10.02
C THR A 112 6.16 -5.85 9.86
N HIS A 113 7.44 -5.63 9.61
CA HIS A 113 8.46 -6.69 9.63
C HIS A 113 8.59 -7.42 10.99
N LYS A 114 8.06 -6.85 12.09
CA LYS A 114 8.00 -7.53 13.40
C LYS A 114 6.83 -8.52 13.51
N GLY A 115 5.89 -8.49 12.56
CA GLY A 115 4.64 -9.24 12.57
C GLY A 115 3.42 -8.35 12.77
N TRP A 116 2.37 -8.97 13.32
CA TRP A 116 1.03 -8.43 13.46
C TRP A 116 0.77 -7.93 14.88
N ARG A 117 0.14 -6.77 15.04
CA ARG A 117 -0.22 -6.21 16.36
C ARG A 117 -1.55 -5.48 16.30
N ILE A 118 -2.26 -5.44 17.42
CA ILE A 118 -3.44 -4.60 17.57
C ILE A 118 -2.99 -3.15 17.77
N ALA A 119 -3.38 -2.27 16.84
CA ALA A 119 -3.14 -0.83 16.94
C ALA A 119 -4.28 -0.13 17.69
N SER A 120 -5.54 -0.57 17.50
CA SER A 120 -6.71 -0.04 18.21
C SER A 120 -7.88 -1.01 18.24
N LEU A 121 -8.85 -0.75 19.11
CA LEU A 121 -10.14 -1.44 19.21
C LEU A 121 -11.23 -0.78 18.35
N ARG A 122 -10.83 0.02 17.36
CA ARG A 122 -11.71 0.68 16.39
C ARG A 122 -11.04 0.59 15.03
N CYS A 123 -11.84 0.36 13.98
CA CYS A 123 -11.36 0.47 12.61
C CYS A 123 -10.77 1.87 12.36
N ASP A 124 -9.75 1.92 11.52
CA ASP A 124 -9.12 3.15 11.06
C ASP A 124 -8.59 4.05 12.19
N CYS A 125 -8.19 3.43 13.29
CA CYS A 125 -7.64 4.12 14.44
C CYS A 125 -6.32 3.48 14.86
N MET A 126 -5.31 4.29 15.16
CA MET A 126 -4.03 3.83 15.71
C MET A 126 -3.88 4.15 17.20
N MET A 127 -4.97 4.60 17.85
CA MET A 127 -4.96 4.93 19.27
C MET A 127 -5.25 3.68 20.09
N GLY A 128 -4.18 3.09 20.63
CA GLY A 128 -4.27 2.03 21.63
C GLY A 128 -4.84 2.54 22.96
N ASP A 129 -5.17 1.60 23.84
CA ASP A 129 -5.61 1.88 25.21
C ASP A 129 -4.49 1.55 26.20
N PHE A 130 -3.94 2.60 26.82
CA PHE A 130 -2.82 2.50 27.77
C PHE A 130 -3.17 1.72 29.05
N THR A 131 -4.45 1.53 29.37
CA THR A 131 -4.86 0.69 30.51
C THR A 131 -4.63 -0.79 30.25
N ARG A 132 -4.50 -1.19 28.98
CA ARG A 132 -4.29 -2.57 28.53
C ARG A 132 -3.03 -2.68 27.68
N LEU A 133 -1.92 -2.11 28.18
CA LEU A 133 -0.65 -1.98 27.45
C LEU A 133 -0.22 -3.28 26.78
N GLU A 134 -0.25 -4.40 27.48
CA GLU A 134 0.17 -5.71 26.96
C GLU A 134 -0.55 -6.12 25.67
N LEU A 135 -1.82 -5.73 25.52
CA LEU A 135 -2.61 -6.02 24.32
C LEU A 135 -2.08 -5.27 23.09
N PHE A 136 -1.72 -4.00 23.27
CA PHE A 136 -1.31 -3.11 22.17
C PHE A 136 0.20 -3.11 21.90
N THR A 137 1.00 -3.78 22.74
CA THR A 137 2.46 -3.91 22.53
C THR A 137 2.89 -5.29 22.05
N LYS A 138 1.99 -6.28 22.09
CA LYS A 138 2.31 -7.67 21.72
C LYS A 138 2.24 -7.90 20.22
N TYR A 139 3.36 -8.29 19.63
CA TYR A 139 3.42 -8.77 18.25
C TYR A 139 3.14 -10.27 18.18
N TYR A 140 2.47 -10.66 17.11
CA TYR A 140 2.17 -12.04 16.73
C TYR A 140 2.86 -12.34 15.40
N ASP A 141 3.38 -13.56 15.25
CA ASP A 141 4.09 -13.95 14.03
C ASP A 141 3.18 -14.11 12.80
N SER A 142 1.87 -14.34 13.02
CA SER A 142 0.87 -14.49 11.97
C SER A 142 -0.48 -13.91 12.40
N LEU A 143 -1.30 -13.49 11.42
CA LEU A 143 -2.66 -13.03 11.71
C LEU A 143 -3.52 -14.15 12.30
N HIS A 144 -3.31 -15.41 11.91
CA HIS A 144 -3.97 -16.57 12.52
C HIS A 144 -3.78 -16.61 14.03
N SER A 145 -2.53 -16.45 14.50
CA SER A 145 -2.22 -16.48 15.93
C SER A 145 -2.85 -15.31 16.68
N LEU A 146 -2.87 -14.13 16.06
CA LEU A 146 -3.55 -12.95 16.60
C LEU A 146 -5.06 -13.21 16.70
N MET A 147 -5.70 -13.65 15.62
CA MET A 147 -7.15 -13.91 15.56
C MET A 147 -7.57 -15.00 16.54
N HIS A 148 -6.78 -16.07 16.67
CA HIS A 148 -7.01 -17.13 17.65
C HIS A 148 -7.00 -16.62 19.10
N SER A 149 -6.26 -15.54 19.37
CA SER A 149 -6.19 -14.92 20.69
C SER A 149 -7.37 -13.96 20.99
N ILE A 150 -7.94 -13.30 19.97
CA ILE A 150 -8.95 -12.24 20.16
C ILE A 150 -10.39 -12.64 19.79
N SER A 151 -10.59 -13.68 18.97
CA SER A 151 -11.92 -14.12 18.54
C SER A 151 -12.14 -15.59 18.86
N ALA A 152 -13.11 -15.84 19.73
CA ALA A 152 -13.52 -17.18 20.13
C ALA A 152 -14.26 -17.88 18.98
N GLU A 153 -15.08 -17.16 18.22
CA GLU A 153 -15.83 -17.68 17.08
C GLU A 153 -14.88 -18.04 15.92
N TYR A 154 -13.90 -17.17 15.62
CA TYR A 154 -12.85 -17.51 14.67
C TYR A 154 -12.14 -18.81 15.05
N ARG A 155 -11.76 -18.94 16.33
CA ARG A 155 -11.09 -20.13 16.84
C ARG A 155 -11.96 -21.39 16.71
N SER A 156 -13.25 -21.29 17.02
CA SER A 156 -14.20 -22.40 16.87
C SER A 156 -14.30 -22.85 15.41
N LEU A 157 -14.53 -21.89 14.50
CA LEU A 157 -14.67 -22.16 13.07
C LEU A 157 -13.38 -22.69 12.43
N TYR A 158 -12.23 -22.15 12.82
CA TYR A 158 -10.92 -22.63 12.37
C TYR A 158 -10.71 -24.10 12.76
N ASN A 159 -11.03 -24.46 14.01
CA ASN A 159 -10.93 -25.84 14.49
C ASN A 159 -11.90 -26.78 13.75
N GLU A 160 -13.12 -26.32 13.45
CA GLU A 160 -14.08 -27.09 12.65
C GLU A 160 -13.54 -27.36 11.24
N LYS A 161 -13.01 -26.33 10.57
CA LYS A 161 -12.43 -26.48 9.24
C LYS A 161 -11.18 -27.36 9.22
N LEU A 162 -10.33 -27.26 10.25
CA LEU A 162 -9.20 -28.18 10.43
C LEU A 162 -9.67 -29.62 10.58
N ALA A 163 -10.67 -29.87 11.43
CA ALA A 163 -11.24 -31.20 11.62
C ALA A 163 -11.89 -31.76 10.34
N ALA A 164 -12.47 -30.88 9.52
CA ALA A 164 -13.02 -31.22 8.21
C ALA A 164 -11.95 -31.37 7.10
N GLY A 165 -10.67 -31.16 7.40
CA GLY A 165 -9.57 -31.23 6.43
C GLY A 165 -9.57 -30.11 5.38
N GLN A 166 -10.30 -29.01 5.64
CA GLN A 166 -10.41 -27.86 4.74
C GLN A 166 -9.29 -26.83 4.94
N LEU A 167 -8.54 -26.96 6.03
CA LEU A 167 -7.36 -26.14 6.34
C LEU A 167 -6.20 -27.06 6.68
N THR A 168 -4.99 -26.66 6.28
CA THR A 168 -3.75 -27.30 6.72
C THR A 168 -3.18 -26.51 7.89
N PHE A 169 -2.58 -27.21 8.86
CA PHE A 169 -1.89 -26.55 9.97
C PHE A 169 -0.74 -25.71 9.40
N GLU A 170 -0.83 -24.39 9.46
CA GLU A 170 0.25 -23.53 9.04
C GLU A 170 1.27 -23.37 10.17
N PHE A 171 2.45 -23.94 9.94
CA PHE A 171 3.67 -23.54 10.64
C PHE A 171 4.77 -23.41 9.58
N ASP A 172 4.93 -22.23 8.98
CA ASP A 172 6.24 -21.56 8.84
C ASP A 172 6.16 -20.28 7.96
N ARG A 173 6.78 -19.20 8.46
CA ARG A 173 7.04 -17.94 7.72
C ARG A 173 7.89 -18.12 6.44
N ASN A 174 8.47 -19.30 6.27
CA ASN A 174 9.44 -19.58 5.21
C ASN A 174 8.83 -19.93 3.83
N LYS A 175 7.51 -20.10 3.70
CA LYS A 175 6.89 -20.43 2.41
C LYS A 175 6.73 -19.26 1.44
N ILE A 176 6.60 -18.03 1.93
CA ILE A 176 6.48 -16.83 1.06
C ILE A 176 7.84 -16.49 0.41
N VAL A 177 8.95 -16.86 1.05
CA VAL A 177 10.31 -16.57 0.56
C VAL A 177 10.78 -17.54 -0.53
N GLN A 178 10.11 -18.68 -0.75
CA GLN A 178 10.62 -19.75 -1.63
C GLN A 178 9.92 -19.93 -2.99
N SER A 179 9.06 -19.02 -3.46
CA SER A 179 8.57 -19.14 -4.84
C SER A 179 8.30 -17.80 -5.52
N PRO A 180 9.31 -17.24 -6.23
CA PRO A 180 9.08 -16.11 -7.13
C PRO A 180 8.48 -16.51 -8.48
N ASP A 181 8.56 -17.77 -8.94
CA ASP A 181 8.55 -17.99 -10.41
C ASP A 181 7.43 -18.83 -11.05
N ASN A 182 6.52 -19.51 -10.33
CA ASN A 182 5.63 -20.48 -11.01
C ASN A 182 4.10 -20.38 -10.76
N PHE A 183 3.58 -19.32 -10.12
CA PHE A 183 2.13 -19.25 -9.88
C PHE A 183 1.30 -18.72 -11.08
N TRP A 184 1.95 -18.15 -12.11
CA TRP A 184 1.26 -17.51 -13.24
C TRP A 184 1.39 -18.25 -14.58
N VAL A 185 1.41 -19.59 -14.58
CA VAL A 185 1.45 -20.37 -15.85
C VAL A 185 0.22 -21.23 -16.13
N ASP A 186 -0.78 -21.31 -15.25
CA ASP A 186 -1.86 -22.28 -15.42
C ASP A 186 -3.29 -21.72 -15.56
N VAL A 187 -3.44 -20.47 -16.04
CA VAL A 187 -4.76 -19.90 -16.40
C VAL A 187 -4.84 -19.59 -17.91
N GLY A 188 -4.02 -20.27 -18.73
CA GLY A 188 -3.80 -19.90 -20.13
C GLY A 188 -4.14 -20.95 -21.20
N HIS A 189 -4.59 -22.16 -20.85
CA HIS A 189 -4.87 -23.19 -21.86
C HIS A 189 -6.13 -24.01 -21.54
N THR A 190 -7.28 -23.37 -21.58
CA THR A 190 -8.53 -24.05 -22.00
C THR A 190 -9.42 -23.00 -22.64
N LEU A 191 -9.17 -22.69 -23.92
CA LEU A 191 -10.13 -22.17 -24.90
C LEU A 191 -9.35 -21.78 -26.18
N LEU A 192 -9.19 -22.75 -27.09
CA LEU A 192 -9.12 -22.63 -28.56
C LEU A 192 -8.48 -23.91 -29.12
N GLY A 193 -9.28 -24.69 -29.86
CA GLY A 193 -8.82 -25.85 -30.65
C GLY A 193 -9.51 -27.15 -30.27
#